data_AF-A0A8T9Q9D7-F1
#
_entry.id   AF-A0A8T9Q9D7-F1
#
_cell.length_a   1.000
_cell.length_b   1.000
_cell.length_c   1.000
_cell.angle_alpha   90.00
_cell.angle_beta   90.00
_cell.angle_gamma   90.00
#
_symmetry.space_group_name_H-M   'P 1'
#
loop_
_entity.id
_entity.type
_entity.pdbx_description
1 polymer ?
#
loop_
_entity_poly.entity_id
_entity_poly.type
_entity_poly.pdbx_seq_one_letter_code
_entity_poly.pdbx_strand_id
1 'polypeptide(L)'
;MPAFLGTLRTGTSGIVVPGPKATFPEAYQSTSRLTYYATLFNSVEINSTFYRIPQPKTFAAWAAETGPEFDFTIKLWRDITHTTALADNLSGIVRFMDAARELGPKKGCLLIQFPPSNTIRQLNAVSALLTALAAADPAHEWRKAVEFRHPSWYTDDTFDMLDQHGASLVLHDKGPARNAQLNEGQTLSICASTALRATTESPTSATFCMTRLSRYTTTSRMGKTCMPTSTIPWAPLLKMPKTCTGW
;
A
#
# COMPACT_ATOMS: atom_id res chain seq x y z
N MET A 1 -9.86 -16.21 16.07
CA MET A 1 -9.09 -15.35 15.14
C MET A 1 -10.10 -14.37 14.56
N PRO A 2 -9.98 -13.04 14.75
CA PRO A 2 -10.91 -12.12 14.12
C PRO A 2 -10.78 -12.28 12.59
N ALA A 3 -11.91 -12.47 11.92
CA ALA A 3 -11.94 -12.57 10.46
C ALA A 3 -11.55 -11.21 9.85
N PHE A 4 -10.57 -11.20 8.95
CA PHE A 4 -10.27 -10.03 8.15
C PHE A 4 -11.48 -9.75 7.25
N LEU A 5 -12.15 -8.61 7.46
CA LEU A 5 -13.34 -8.18 6.70
C LEU A 5 -12.98 -7.49 5.37
N GLY A 6 -11.90 -7.89 4.70
CA GLY A 6 -11.45 -7.22 3.47
C GLY A 6 -10.51 -8.00 2.57
N THR A 7 -10.39 -7.54 1.32
CA THR A 7 -9.48 -8.11 0.32
C THR A 7 -8.10 -7.48 0.44
N LEU A 8 -7.07 -8.31 0.64
CA LEU A 8 -5.68 -7.88 0.68
C LEU A 8 -5.09 -7.79 -0.74
N ARG A 9 -4.61 -6.61 -1.12
CA ARG A 9 -3.87 -6.37 -2.37
C ARG A 9 -2.38 -6.23 -2.05
N THR A 10 -1.53 -6.99 -2.73
CA THR A 10 -0.08 -7.04 -2.53
C THR A 10 0.66 -6.83 -3.85
N GLY A 11 1.77 -6.11 -3.80
CA GLY A 11 2.61 -5.82 -4.95
C GLY A 11 3.97 -5.25 -4.58
N THR A 12 4.67 -4.75 -5.58
CA THR A 12 5.92 -4.02 -5.45
C THR A 12 5.79 -2.60 -5.96
N SER A 13 6.73 -1.77 -5.54
CA SER A 13 6.97 -0.45 -6.10
C SER A 13 7.65 -0.60 -7.47
N GLY A 14 6.88 -0.46 -8.54
CA GLY A 14 7.26 -0.79 -9.91
C GLY A 14 7.11 -2.28 -10.27
N ILE A 15 7.34 -2.60 -11.55
CA ILE A 15 7.21 -3.96 -12.10
C ILE A 15 8.52 -4.73 -11.87
N VAL A 16 8.62 -5.39 -10.72
CA VAL A 16 9.81 -6.14 -10.32
C VAL A 16 9.58 -7.63 -10.55
N VAL A 17 10.16 -8.15 -11.62
CA VAL A 17 10.23 -9.60 -11.91
C VAL A 17 11.69 -10.00 -12.19
N PRO A 18 12.15 -11.13 -11.65
CA PRO A 18 13.55 -11.53 -11.73
C PRO A 18 13.93 -11.96 -13.15
N GLY A 19 15.15 -11.59 -13.56
CA GLY A 19 15.74 -12.04 -14.82
C GLY A 19 15.25 -11.33 -16.09
N PRO A 20 15.91 -11.61 -17.23
CA PRO A 20 15.49 -11.13 -18.54
C PRO A 20 14.23 -11.86 -19.03
N LYS A 21 13.50 -11.27 -19.99
CA LYS A 21 12.26 -11.89 -20.51
C LYS A 21 12.46 -13.31 -21.06
N ALA A 22 13.64 -13.62 -21.58
CA ALA A 22 13.96 -14.96 -22.10
C ALA A 22 13.93 -16.06 -21.02
N THR A 23 14.02 -15.71 -19.73
CA THR A 23 13.92 -16.68 -18.62
C THR A 23 12.51 -16.82 -18.07
N PHE A 24 11.52 -16.10 -18.61
CA PHE A 24 10.13 -16.25 -18.19
C PHE A 24 9.56 -17.57 -18.71
N PRO A 25 8.47 -18.09 -18.10
CA PRO A 25 7.73 -19.21 -18.68
C PRO A 25 7.36 -18.90 -20.14
N GLU A 26 7.38 -19.91 -21.01
CA GLU A 26 7.25 -19.76 -22.47
C GLU A 26 6.05 -18.88 -22.88
N ALA A 27 4.90 -19.06 -22.23
CA ALA A 27 3.68 -18.28 -22.46
C ALA A 27 3.84 -16.76 -22.23
N TYR A 28 4.85 -16.32 -21.48
CA TYR A 28 5.09 -14.91 -21.13
C TYR A 28 6.37 -14.32 -21.74
N GLN A 29 7.14 -15.09 -22.51
CA GLN A 29 8.38 -14.59 -23.13
C GLN A 29 8.09 -13.52 -24.21
N SER A 30 6.96 -13.63 -24.89
CA SER A 30 6.50 -12.66 -25.89
C SER A 30 5.66 -11.52 -25.30
N THR A 31 5.08 -11.67 -24.11
CA THR A 31 4.19 -10.67 -23.49
C THR A 31 4.94 -9.53 -22.80
N SER A 32 4.24 -8.51 -22.30
CA SER A 32 4.87 -7.47 -21.49
C SER A 32 5.35 -8.04 -20.14
N ARG A 33 6.27 -7.33 -19.48
CA ARG A 33 6.66 -7.66 -18.09
C ARG A 33 5.50 -7.47 -17.12
N LEU A 34 4.58 -6.54 -17.40
CA LEU A 34 3.40 -6.29 -16.57
C LEU A 34 2.45 -7.49 -16.62
N THR A 35 2.21 -8.06 -17.80
CA THR A 35 1.37 -9.27 -17.94
C THR A 35 1.93 -10.42 -17.11
N TYR A 36 3.24 -10.67 -17.17
CA TYR A 36 3.85 -11.72 -16.34
C TYR A 36 3.76 -11.37 -14.84
N TYR A 37 4.09 -10.13 -14.47
CA TYR A 37 4.00 -9.66 -13.09
C TYR A 37 2.59 -9.82 -12.49
N ALA A 38 1.54 -9.57 -13.29
CA ALA A 38 0.15 -9.68 -12.87
C ALA A 38 -0.31 -11.14 -12.62
N THR A 39 0.53 -12.12 -12.93
CA THR A 39 0.31 -13.53 -12.53
C THR A 39 0.88 -13.84 -11.15
N LEU A 40 1.81 -13.01 -10.66
CA LEU A 40 2.50 -13.17 -9.38
C LEU A 40 1.89 -12.30 -8.28
N PHE A 41 1.35 -11.15 -8.65
CA PHE A 41 0.79 -10.15 -7.75
C PHE A 41 -0.57 -9.65 -8.26
N ASN A 42 -1.41 -9.18 -7.34
CA ASN A 42 -2.72 -8.59 -7.65
C ASN A 42 -2.71 -7.05 -7.57
N SER A 43 -1.55 -6.43 -7.35
CA SER A 43 -1.38 -4.98 -7.45
C SER A 43 0.04 -4.57 -7.79
N VAL A 44 0.21 -3.33 -8.28
CA VAL A 44 1.50 -2.67 -8.47
C VAL A 44 1.38 -1.20 -8.12
N GLU A 45 2.44 -0.64 -7.51
CA GLU A 45 2.59 0.81 -7.40
C GLU A 45 3.36 1.35 -8.61
N ILE A 46 2.76 2.26 -9.36
CA ILE A 46 3.37 2.93 -10.50
C ILE A 46 3.97 4.26 -10.04
N ASN A 47 5.29 4.35 -10.17
CA ASN A 47 6.06 5.55 -9.82
C ASN A 47 6.49 6.40 -11.02
N SER A 48 6.40 5.88 -12.24
CA SER A 48 6.75 6.65 -13.43
C SER A 48 5.87 7.91 -13.58
N THR A 49 4.63 7.85 -13.07
CA THR A 49 3.66 8.95 -13.01
C THR A 49 4.13 10.12 -12.13
N PHE A 50 5.01 9.85 -11.16
CA PHE A 50 5.61 10.88 -10.32
C PHE A 50 6.42 11.89 -11.14
N TYR A 51 7.09 11.44 -12.21
CA TYR A 51 7.99 12.29 -13.00
C TYR A 51 7.28 12.98 -14.17
N ARG A 52 6.27 12.34 -14.74
CA ARG A 52 5.49 12.87 -15.87
C ARG A 52 4.08 12.29 -15.84
N ILE A 53 3.12 13.02 -16.37
CA ILE A 53 1.77 12.49 -16.60
C ILE A 53 1.81 11.60 -17.86
N PRO A 54 1.57 10.28 -17.76
CA PRO A 54 1.46 9.42 -18.94
C PRO A 54 0.27 9.83 -19.80
N GLN A 55 0.31 9.43 -21.08
CA GLN A 55 -0.84 9.63 -21.95
C GLN A 55 -1.99 8.71 -21.53
N PRO A 56 -3.27 9.09 -21.74
CA PRO A 56 -4.43 8.25 -21.39
C PRO A 56 -4.31 6.81 -21.95
N LYS A 57 -3.87 6.67 -23.20
CA LYS A 57 -3.62 5.36 -23.83
C LYS A 57 -2.64 4.46 -23.07
N THR A 58 -1.70 5.04 -22.31
CA THR A 58 -0.75 4.28 -21.51
C THR A 58 -1.44 3.65 -20.30
N PHE A 59 -2.33 4.39 -19.63
CA PHE A 59 -3.16 3.86 -18.55
C PHE A 59 -4.12 2.79 -19.06
N ALA A 60 -4.78 3.02 -20.20
CA ALA A 60 -5.64 2.03 -20.85
C ALA A 60 -4.88 0.74 -21.20
N ALA A 61 -3.66 0.86 -21.73
CA ALA A 61 -2.80 -0.29 -22.02
C ALA A 61 -2.43 -1.08 -20.75
N TRP A 62 -2.07 -0.42 -19.66
CA TRP A 62 -1.81 -1.09 -18.38
C TRP A 62 -3.04 -1.83 -17.85
N ALA A 63 -4.22 -1.21 -17.96
CA ALA A 63 -5.46 -1.85 -17.57
C ALA A 63 -5.75 -3.11 -18.42
N ALA A 64 -5.52 -3.04 -19.74
CA ALA A 64 -5.73 -4.16 -20.66
C ALA A 64 -4.73 -5.31 -20.48
N GLU A 65 -3.51 -5.03 -20.04
CA GLU A 65 -2.43 -6.04 -19.88
C GLU A 65 -2.58 -6.93 -18.62
N THR A 66 -3.52 -6.60 -17.73
CA THR A 66 -3.68 -7.25 -16.42
C THR A 66 -5.05 -7.92 -16.26
N GLY A 67 -5.19 -8.84 -15.29
CA GLY A 67 -6.48 -9.50 -15.00
C GLY A 67 -7.51 -8.55 -14.34
N PRO A 68 -8.81 -8.89 -14.33
CA PRO A 68 -9.87 -8.03 -13.78
C PRO A 68 -9.68 -7.73 -12.28
N GLU A 69 -9.07 -8.65 -11.54
CA GLU A 69 -8.78 -8.53 -10.10
C GLU A 69 -7.41 -7.88 -9.80
N PHE A 70 -6.91 -7.04 -10.69
CA PHE A 70 -5.62 -6.38 -10.53
C PHE A 70 -5.80 -4.88 -10.29
N ASP A 71 -5.20 -4.36 -9.21
CA ASP A 71 -5.31 -2.95 -8.81
C ASP A 71 -4.02 -2.17 -9.08
N PHE A 72 -4.14 -0.94 -9.56
CA PHE A 72 -3.01 -0.02 -9.69
C PHE A 72 -3.01 0.99 -8.55
N THR A 73 -1.90 1.05 -7.82
CA THR A 73 -1.59 2.20 -6.97
C THR A 73 -0.81 3.20 -7.80
N ILE A 74 -1.35 4.41 -7.98
CA ILE A 74 -0.72 5.43 -8.83
C ILE A 74 -0.14 6.53 -7.93
N LYS A 75 1.16 6.78 -8.06
CA LYS A 75 1.80 7.90 -7.36
C LYS A 75 1.47 9.21 -8.05
N LEU A 76 0.97 10.17 -7.28
CA LEU A 76 0.59 11.49 -7.77
C LEU A 76 1.79 12.23 -8.36
N TRP A 77 1.56 12.98 -9.44
CA TRP A 77 2.62 13.71 -10.15
C TRP A 77 3.30 14.75 -9.23
N ARG A 78 4.63 14.81 -9.29
CA ARG A 78 5.45 15.59 -8.36
C ARG A 78 5.14 17.10 -8.36
N ASP A 79 4.75 17.66 -9.51
CA ASP A 79 4.47 19.09 -9.64
C ASP A 79 3.15 19.49 -8.93
N ILE A 80 2.42 18.52 -8.39
CA ILE A 80 1.27 18.74 -7.50
C ILE A 80 1.70 18.70 -6.03
N THR A 81 2.64 17.81 -5.65
CA THR A 81 2.98 17.51 -4.25
C THR A 81 4.27 18.15 -3.73
N HIS A 82 5.16 18.58 -4.63
CA HIS A 82 6.51 19.08 -4.30
C HIS A 82 6.68 20.58 -4.64
N THR A 83 5.57 21.30 -4.72
CA THR A 83 5.52 22.76 -4.84
C THR A 83 5.24 23.41 -3.48
N THR A 84 5.69 24.65 -3.29
CA THR A 84 5.38 25.45 -2.09
C THR A 84 3.90 25.82 -1.99
N ALA A 85 3.19 25.86 -3.12
CA ALA A 85 1.78 26.18 -3.19
C ALA A 85 0.98 24.96 -3.66
N LEU A 86 0.63 24.10 -2.71
CA LEU A 86 -0.22 22.94 -2.96
C LEU A 86 -1.61 23.41 -3.44
N ALA A 87 -2.23 22.63 -4.34
CA ALA A 87 -3.53 22.93 -4.96
C ALA A 87 -3.58 24.11 -5.95
N ASP A 88 -2.51 24.92 -6.11
CA ASP A 88 -2.48 25.97 -7.13
C ASP A 88 -2.47 25.41 -8.57
N ASN A 89 -1.92 24.22 -8.76
CA ASN A 89 -1.85 23.54 -10.05
C ASN A 89 -3.13 22.73 -10.35
N LEU A 90 -4.28 23.39 -10.31
CA LEU A 90 -5.58 22.74 -10.57
C LEU A 90 -5.65 22.10 -11.96
N SER A 91 -5.09 22.76 -12.98
CA SER A 91 -5.05 22.22 -14.34
C SER A 91 -4.20 20.95 -14.43
N GLY A 92 -3.08 20.88 -13.70
CA GLY A 92 -2.26 19.69 -13.57
C GLY A 92 -2.98 18.54 -12.86
N ILE A 93 -3.74 18.84 -11.80
CA ILE A 93 -4.59 17.87 -11.10
C ILE A 93 -5.63 17.29 -12.05
N VAL A 94 -6.42 18.13 -12.73
CA VAL A 94 -7.46 17.69 -13.66
C VAL A 94 -6.85 16.83 -14.77
N ARG A 95 -5.78 17.31 -15.41
CA ARG A 95 -5.09 16.56 -16.48
C ARG A 95 -4.58 15.20 -16.00
N PHE A 96 -4.08 15.12 -14.78
CA PHE A 96 -3.61 13.86 -14.19
C PHE A 96 -4.77 12.88 -13.97
N MET A 97 -5.82 13.35 -13.31
CA MET A 97 -6.98 12.53 -12.94
C MET A 97 -7.74 12.06 -14.19
N ASP A 98 -7.89 12.92 -15.20
CA ASP A 98 -8.49 12.55 -16.48
C ASP A 98 -7.68 11.47 -17.20
N ALA A 99 -6.36 11.58 -17.24
CA ALA A 99 -5.52 10.55 -17.85
C ALA A 99 -5.58 9.22 -17.08
N ALA A 100 -5.56 9.28 -15.75
CA ALA A 100 -5.62 8.11 -14.88
C ALA A 100 -7.02 7.44 -14.86
N ARG A 101 -8.07 8.13 -15.33
CA ARG A 101 -9.43 7.60 -15.45
C ARG A 101 -9.49 6.33 -16.30
N GLU A 102 -8.61 6.23 -17.30
CA GLU A 102 -8.48 5.09 -18.22
C GLU A 102 -8.07 3.77 -17.55
N LEU A 103 -7.69 3.78 -16.26
CA LEU A 103 -7.55 2.55 -15.48
C LEU A 103 -8.90 1.86 -15.19
N GLY A 104 -10.02 2.59 -15.35
CA GLY A 104 -11.36 2.07 -15.16
C GLY A 104 -11.56 1.45 -13.77
N PRO A 105 -12.06 0.21 -13.66
CA PRO A 105 -12.31 -0.44 -12.37
C PRO A 105 -11.04 -0.83 -11.61
N LYS A 106 -9.85 -0.71 -12.23
CA LYS A 106 -8.56 -1.12 -11.64
C LYS A 106 -7.89 -0.02 -10.85
N LYS A 107 -8.62 1.05 -10.54
CA LYS A 107 -8.16 2.15 -9.68
C LYS A 107 -8.02 1.63 -8.26
N GLY A 108 -6.77 1.46 -7.85
CA GLY A 108 -6.41 1.00 -6.50
C GLY A 108 -6.38 2.18 -5.54
N CYS A 109 -5.17 2.65 -5.28
CA CYS A 109 -4.91 3.81 -4.44
C CYS A 109 -4.27 4.95 -5.24
N LEU A 110 -4.67 6.18 -4.93
CA LEU A 110 -3.93 7.37 -5.31
C LEU A 110 -2.95 7.69 -4.19
N LEU A 111 -1.66 7.44 -4.43
CA LEU A 111 -0.60 7.69 -3.47
C LEU A 111 -0.14 9.15 -3.53
N ILE A 112 -0.36 9.88 -2.45
CA ILE A 112 -0.01 11.29 -2.26
C ILE A 112 1.16 11.35 -1.28
N GLN A 113 2.37 11.33 -1.81
CA GLN A 113 3.58 11.35 -1.00
C GLN A 113 4.20 12.75 -0.97
N PHE A 114 4.43 13.27 0.23
CA PHE A 114 5.07 14.56 0.44
C PHE A 114 6.58 14.42 0.72
N PRO A 115 7.40 15.43 0.35
CA PRO A 115 8.81 15.46 0.70
C PRO A 115 9.02 15.70 2.21
N PRO A 116 10.21 15.42 2.77
CA PRO A 116 10.51 15.69 4.18
C PRO A 116 10.43 17.16 4.59
N SER A 117 10.50 18.11 3.64
CA SER A 117 10.34 19.55 3.88
C SER A 117 8.90 19.97 4.12
N ASN A 118 7.92 19.11 3.79
CA ASN A 118 6.52 19.37 4.07
C ASN A 118 6.22 19.03 5.55
N THR A 119 5.77 20.05 6.29
CA THR A 119 5.54 19.96 7.75
C THR A 119 4.11 20.32 8.08
N ILE A 120 3.69 20.06 9.33
CA ILE A 120 2.34 20.31 9.84
C ILE A 120 1.87 21.77 9.66
N ARG A 121 2.81 22.71 9.51
CA ARG A 121 2.49 24.11 9.16
C ARG A 121 1.73 24.26 7.85
N GLN A 122 1.74 23.23 7.02
CA GLN A 122 1.04 23.16 5.73
C GLN A 122 -0.28 22.36 5.80
N LEU A 123 -0.83 22.10 7.00
CA LEU A 123 -2.09 21.35 7.18
C LEU A 123 -3.22 21.87 6.29
N ASN A 124 -3.44 23.19 6.26
CA ASN A 124 -4.47 23.81 5.41
C ASN A 124 -4.20 23.60 3.91
N ALA A 125 -2.94 23.64 3.49
CA ALA A 125 -2.56 23.43 2.10
C ALA A 125 -2.75 21.97 1.66
N VAL A 126 -2.45 21.01 2.55
CA VAL A 126 -2.73 19.58 2.32
C VAL A 126 -4.24 19.33 2.26
N SER A 127 -5.01 19.91 3.18
CA SER A 127 -6.47 19.84 3.18
C SER A 127 -7.07 20.39 1.87
N ALA A 128 -6.59 21.56 1.41
CA ALA A 128 -7.01 22.14 0.13
C ALA A 128 -6.68 21.25 -1.07
N LEU A 129 -5.52 20.58 -1.07
CA LEU A 129 -5.17 19.61 -2.11
C LEU A 129 -6.11 18.41 -2.10
N LEU A 130 -6.46 17.87 -0.93
CA LEU A 130 -7.41 16.76 -0.82
C LEU A 130 -8.82 17.15 -1.30
N THR A 131 -9.25 18.39 -1.03
CA THR A 131 -10.48 18.97 -1.59
C THR A 131 -10.42 19.02 -3.12
N ALA A 132 -9.33 19.55 -3.69
CA ALA A 132 -9.16 19.66 -5.13
C ALA A 132 -9.14 18.28 -5.82
N LEU A 133 -8.50 17.28 -5.21
CA LEU A 133 -8.50 15.91 -5.68
C LEU A 133 -9.90 15.28 -5.61
N ALA A 134 -10.67 15.54 -4.55
CA ALA A 134 -12.04 15.06 -4.44
C ALA A 134 -12.95 15.70 -5.51
N ALA A 135 -12.76 16.98 -5.82
CA ALA A 135 -13.49 17.65 -6.89
C ALA A 135 -13.15 17.08 -8.28
N ALA A 136 -11.91 16.61 -8.48
CA ALA A 136 -11.48 15.96 -9.72
C ALA A 136 -11.86 14.46 -9.81
N ASP A 137 -12.37 13.88 -8.72
CA ASP A 137 -12.87 12.50 -8.62
C ASP A 137 -14.25 12.48 -7.92
N PRO A 138 -15.29 13.06 -8.55
CA PRO A 138 -16.61 13.21 -7.93
C PRO A 138 -17.33 11.88 -7.70
N ALA A 139 -16.94 10.82 -8.40
CA ALA A 139 -17.47 9.47 -8.20
C ALA A 139 -16.72 8.70 -7.09
N HIS A 140 -15.69 9.30 -6.49
CA HIS A 140 -14.87 8.70 -5.43
C HIS A 140 -14.30 7.34 -5.84
N GLU A 141 -13.85 7.21 -7.09
CA GLU A 141 -13.31 5.96 -7.62
C GLU A 141 -11.92 5.64 -7.05
N TRP A 142 -11.21 6.63 -6.50
CA TRP A 142 -9.88 6.46 -5.92
C TRP A 142 -9.91 6.41 -4.39
N ARG A 143 -9.23 5.39 -3.84
CA ARG A 143 -8.81 5.41 -2.43
C ARG A 143 -7.59 6.31 -2.28
N LYS A 144 -7.68 7.37 -1.47
CA LYS A 144 -6.57 8.32 -1.25
C LYS A 144 -5.67 7.82 -0.12
N ALA A 145 -4.37 7.69 -0.39
CA ALA A 145 -3.37 7.27 0.59
C ALA A 145 -2.29 8.35 0.70
N VAL A 146 -2.14 8.95 1.88
CA VAL A 146 -1.23 10.09 2.11
C VAL A 146 0.00 9.65 2.88
N GLU A 147 1.18 9.83 2.29
CA GLU A 147 2.47 9.49 2.91
C GLU A 147 3.22 10.75 3.32
N PHE A 148 3.25 11.00 4.64
CA PHE A 148 4.08 12.05 5.23
C PHE A 148 5.47 11.52 5.56
N ARG A 149 6.50 12.33 5.29
CA ARG A 149 7.89 11.98 5.62
C ARG A 149 8.41 12.69 6.86
N HIS A 150 7.79 13.80 7.25
CA HIS A 150 8.19 14.62 8.39
C HIS A 150 7.43 14.23 9.68
N PRO A 151 8.10 14.05 10.84
CA PRO A 151 7.47 13.60 12.08
C PRO A 151 6.36 14.51 12.63
N SER A 152 6.36 15.80 12.27
CA SER A 152 5.34 16.75 12.75
C SER A 152 3.91 16.39 12.35
N TRP A 153 3.71 15.49 11.38
CA TRP A 153 2.40 15.08 10.89
C TRP A 153 1.75 13.96 11.72
N TYR A 154 2.43 13.39 12.71
CA TYR A 154 1.84 12.36 13.57
C TYR A 154 1.12 13.01 14.76
N THR A 155 0.00 13.67 14.47
CA THR A 155 -0.83 14.41 15.42
C THR A 155 -2.31 14.11 15.18
N ASP A 156 -3.15 14.27 16.21
CA ASP A 156 -4.60 14.07 16.11
C ASP A 156 -5.23 14.94 15.00
N ASP A 157 -4.83 16.22 14.91
CA ASP A 157 -5.27 17.13 13.83
C ASP A 157 -5.04 16.55 12.41
N THR A 158 -3.98 15.77 12.23
CA THR A 158 -3.69 15.14 10.93
C THR A 158 -4.65 13.98 10.68
N PHE A 159 -4.94 13.17 11.69
CA PHE A 159 -5.93 12.09 11.58
C PHE A 159 -7.33 12.65 11.31
N ASP A 160 -7.75 13.68 12.06
CA ASP A 160 -9.04 14.35 11.86
C ASP A 160 -9.16 14.93 10.44
N MET A 161 -8.11 15.57 9.95
CA MET A 161 -8.07 16.12 8.58
C MET A 161 -8.18 15.00 7.54
N LEU A 162 -7.45 13.89 7.69
CA LEU A 162 -7.53 12.77 6.75
C LEU A 162 -8.92 12.10 6.76
N ASP A 163 -9.53 11.92 7.93
CA ASP A 163 -10.86 11.34 8.10
C ASP A 163 -11.95 12.22 7.43
N GLN A 164 -11.89 13.54 7.63
CA GLN A 164 -12.77 14.50 6.96
C GLN A 164 -12.70 14.39 5.43
N HIS A 165 -11.55 14.01 4.89
CA HIS A 165 -11.32 13.86 3.45
C HIS A 165 -11.51 12.43 2.93
N GLY A 166 -11.84 11.47 3.80
CA GLY A 166 -11.89 10.05 3.44
C GLY A 166 -10.55 9.53 2.91
N ALA A 167 -9.44 10.07 3.41
CA ALA A 167 -8.09 9.67 3.04
C ALA A 167 -7.46 8.82 4.16
N SER A 168 -6.53 7.95 3.81
CA SER A 168 -5.81 7.12 4.79
C SER A 168 -4.35 7.55 4.92
N LEU A 169 -3.83 7.51 6.15
CA LEU A 169 -2.41 7.66 6.39
C LEU A 169 -1.65 6.43 5.89
N VAL A 170 -0.62 6.64 5.06
CA VAL A 170 0.33 5.58 4.71
C VAL A 170 1.22 5.34 5.91
N LEU A 171 1.10 4.13 6.44
CA LEU A 171 2.04 3.63 7.41
C LEU A 171 3.29 3.16 6.65
N HIS A 172 4.47 3.55 7.11
CA HIS A 172 5.74 3.14 6.52
C HIS A 172 6.59 2.39 7.54
N ASP A 173 7.31 1.37 7.06
CA ASP A 173 8.38 0.73 7.82
C ASP A 173 9.70 1.43 7.44
N LYS A 174 10.26 2.19 8.38
CA LYS A 174 11.58 2.82 8.23
C LYS A 174 12.54 2.05 9.14
N GLY A 175 13.69 1.65 8.59
CA GLY A 175 14.74 1.00 9.38
C GLY A 175 15.17 1.85 10.58
N PRO A 176 15.78 1.21 11.60
CA PRO A 176 16.17 1.87 12.84
C PRO A 176 17.02 3.11 12.59
N ALA A 177 16.82 4.14 13.42
CA ALA A 177 17.68 5.31 13.41
C ALA A 177 19.12 4.90 13.72
N ARG A 178 20.11 5.64 13.18
CA ARG A 178 21.54 5.43 13.52
C ARG A 178 21.82 5.58 15.02
N ASN A 179 20.94 6.24 15.77
CA ASN A 179 21.01 6.33 17.22
C ASN A 179 20.21 5.18 17.86
N ALA A 180 20.91 4.27 18.54
CA ALA A 180 20.32 3.12 19.22
C ALA A 180 19.27 3.49 20.28
N GLN A 181 19.42 4.65 20.94
CA GLN A 181 18.48 5.12 21.97
C GLN A 181 17.10 5.50 21.40
N LEU A 182 17.03 5.89 20.12
CA LEU A 182 15.76 6.18 19.44
C LEU A 182 15.02 4.91 18.99
N ASN A 183 15.69 3.75 19.08
CA ASN A 183 15.15 2.46 18.70
C ASN A 183 14.62 1.68 19.94
N GLU A 184 14.94 2.12 21.15
CA GLU A 184 14.42 1.52 22.38
C GLU A 184 12.96 1.95 22.60
N GLY A 185 12.05 0.97 22.58
CA GLY A 185 10.60 1.19 22.73
C GLY A 185 9.81 1.27 21.43
N GLN A 186 10.45 1.24 20.26
CA GLN A 186 9.74 1.10 18.98
C GLN A 186 9.35 -0.36 18.74
N THR A 187 8.17 -0.72 19.24
CA THR A 187 7.48 -1.95 18.85
C THR A 187 6.99 -1.77 17.42
N LEU A 188 7.49 -2.61 16.52
CA LEU A 188 7.11 -2.70 15.10
C LEU A 188 5.58 -2.63 14.92
N SER A 189 5.10 -1.61 14.20
CA SER A 189 3.69 -1.38 13.91
C SER A 189 3.36 -1.75 12.46
N ILE A 190 2.23 -2.44 12.28
CA ILE A 190 1.73 -2.99 11.01
C ILE A 190 0.99 -1.90 10.23
N CYS A 191 1.27 -1.81 8.93
CA CYS A 191 0.57 -0.89 8.02
C CYS A 191 -0.81 -1.42 7.62
N ALA A 192 -1.84 -1.01 8.35
CA ALA A 192 -3.24 -1.27 8.03
C ALA A 192 -4.00 0.02 7.72
N SER A 193 -4.24 0.34 6.44
CA SER A 193 -5.28 1.31 6.11
C SER A 193 -6.63 0.60 6.16
N THR A 194 -7.26 0.58 7.33
CA THR A 194 -8.69 0.27 7.41
C THR A 194 -9.45 1.53 7.04
N ALA A 195 -10.02 1.59 5.84
CA ALA A 195 -11.19 2.45 5.64
C ALA A 195 -12.38 1.76 6.33
N LEU A 196 -12.48 1.90 7.65
CA LEU A 196 -13.66 1.48 8.39
C LEU A 196 -14.71 2.56 8.15
N ARG A 197 -15.48 2.43 7.06
CA ARG A 197 -16.78 3.06 7.03
C ARG A 197 -17.63 2.35 8.07
N ALA A 198 -17.88 3.00 9.20
CA ALA A 198 -19.06 2.70 9.99
C ALA A 198 -20.28 3.21 9.22
N THR A 199 -20.63 2.55 8.12
CA THR A 199 -21.97 2.71 7.53
C THR A 199 -22.85 1.65 8.14
N THR A 200 -24.00 2.07 8.67
CA THR A 200 -25.06 1.21 9.22
C THR A 200 -25.76 0.36 8.13
N GLU A 201 -25.15 0.18 6.97
CA GLU A 201 -25.70 -0.55 5.83
C GLU A 201 -24.64 -1.49 5.26
N SER A 202 -25.00 -2.78 5.21
CA SER A 202 -24.44 -3.91 4.44
C SER A 202 -22.91 -4.01 4.23
N PRO A 203 -22.24 -5.07 4.73
CA PRO A 203 -20.79 -5.26 4.59
C PRO A 203 -20.44 -5.93 3.26
N THR A 204 -20.20 -5.15 2.22
CA THR A 204 -19.63 -5.66 0.96
C THR A 204 -18.52 -4.74 0.44
N SER A 205 -17.28 -5.12 0.75
CA SER A 205 -15.99 -4.58 0.29
C SER A 205 -15.38 -3.43 1.11
N ALA A 206 -14.58 -3.79 2.12
CA ALA A 206 -13.44 -2.98 2.55
C ALA A 206 -12.19 -3.51 1.82
N THR A 207 -11.56 -2.70 0.97
CA THR A 207 -10.37 -3.13 0.21
C THR A 207 -9.10 -2.57 0.86
N PHE A 208 -8.23 -3.46 1.29
CA PHE A 208 -7.03 -3.20 2.08
C PHE A 208 -5.78 -3.19 1.18
N CYS A 209 -5.00 -2.11 1.22
CA CYS A 209 -3.70 -2.03 0.56
C CYS A 209 -2.61 -2.34 1.60
N MET A 210 -1.90 -3.47 1.50
CA MET A 210 -0.69 -3.70 2.29
C MET A 210 0.41 -4.34 1.46
N THR A 211 1.65 -4.02 1.80
CA THR A 211 2.83 -4.75 1.34
C THR A 211 3.54 -5.45 2.51
N ARG A 212 3.52 -6.80 2.42
CA ARG A 212 4.34 -7.89 3.03
C ARG A 212 4.21 -8.25 4.54
N LEU A 213 4.38 -9.56 4.82
CA LEU A 213 3.85 -10.40 5.91
C LEU A 213 4.83 -10.89 7.02
N SER A 214 4.30 -11.06 8.26
CA SER A 214 4.32 -12.23 9.22
C SER A 214 5.66 -12.70 9.88
N ARG A 215 5.79 -13.08 11.18
CA ARG A 215 4.92 -13.25 12.38
C ARG A 215 5.76 -13.50 13.69
N TYR A 216 5.01 -13.47 14.82
CA TYR A 216 5.20 -14.08 16.17
C TYR A 216 5.57 -13.14 17.33
N THR A 217 4.56 -12.80 18.14
CA THR A 217 4.72 -12.34 19.52
C THR A 217 5.04 -13.53 20.41
N THR A 218 6.19 -13.48 21.10
CA THR A 218 6.31 -14.08 22.43
C THR A 218 6.11 -12.95 23.43
N THR A 219 5.02 -13.00 24.19
CA THR A 219 4.81 -12.13 25.33
C THR A 219 5.89 -12.42 26.37
N SER A 220 6.66 -11.41 26.77
CA SER A 220 7.23 -11.40 28.12
C SER A 220 6.92 -10.07 28.78
N ARG A 221 5.91 -10.10 29.66
CA ARG A 221 5.77 -9.12 30.73
C ARG A 221 6.27 -9.84 31.97
N MET A 222 7.46 -9.46 32.44
CA MET A 222 7.91 -9.82 33.77
C MET A 222 6.97 -9.15 34.78
N GLY A 223 6.44 -9.95 35.69
CA GLY A 223 5.65 -9.44 36.81
C GLY A 223 4.85 -10.51 37.54
N LYS A 224 5.56 -11.28 38.38
CA LYS A 224 5.07 -12.09 39.53
C LYS A 224 4.79 -13.58 39.26
N THR A 225 5.73 -14.36 39.79
CA THR A 225 5.71 -15.75 40.23
C THR A 225 4.35 -16.41 40.44
N CYS A 226 4.13 -17.52 39.72
CA CYS A 226 3.67 -18.82 40.24
C CYS A 226 4.08 -19.91 39.22
N MET A 227 5.00 -20.80 39.60
CA MET A 227 5.08 -22.17 39.02
C MET A 227 4.00 -23.05 39.68
N PRO A 228 3.66 -24.27 39.23
CA PRO A 228 4.31 -25.17 38.24
C PRO A 228 3.30 -25.66 37.16
N THR A 229 3.49 -26.59 36.22
CA THR A 229 4.26 -27.84 36.12
C THR A 229 4.15 -28.35 34.65
N SER A 230 5.09 -29.20 34.23
CA SER A 230 5.14 -30.02 33.00
C SER A 230 6.08 -29.55 31.87
N THR A 231 7.36 -29.74 32.18
CA THR A 231 8.49 -30.18 31.37
C THR A 231 8.14 -31.35 30.41
N ILE A 232 8.44 -31.33 29.09
CA ILE A 232 9.58 -32.00 28.36
C ILE A 232 9.06 -32.44 26.94
N PRO A 233 9.84 -32.55 25.83
CA PRO A 233 10.91 -31.72 25.26
C PRO A 233 10.76 -31.52 23.71
N TRP A 234 11.77 -30.94 23.08
CA TRP A 234 11.95 -30.77 21.63
C TRP A 234 12.63 -31.97 20.93
N ALA A 235 12.48 -32.02 19.59
CA ALA A 235 13.25 -32.77 18.55
C ALA A 235 12.67 -34.11 18.04
N PRO A 236 13.04 -34.61 16.83
CA PRO A 236 13.35 -33.95 15.55
C PRO A 236 12.72 -34.67 14.31
N LEU A 237 12.86 -34.05 13.12
CA LEU A 237 12.97 -34.64 11.77
C LEU A 237 12.65 -36.14 11.56
N LEU A 238 11.63 -36.42 10.74
CA LEU A 238 11.47 -37.63 9.92
C LEU A 238 11.01 -37.15 8.53
N LYS A 239 11.81 -37.14 7.45
CA LYS A 239 12.38 -38.26 6.69
C LYS A 239 11.46 -39.48 6.64
N MET A 240 10.74 -39.57 5.52
CA MET A 240 10.03 -40.76 5.05
C MET A 240 10.95 -41.98 4.97
N PRO A 241 10.51 -43.17 5.37
CA PRO A 241 11.07 -44.42 4.89
C PRO A 241 10.29 -44.95 3.68
N LYS A 242 11.06 -45.35 2.67
CA LYS A 242 10.70 -46.38 1.70
C LYS A 242 10.60 -47.72 2.44
N THR A 243 9.60 -48.55 2.13
CA THR A 243 9.77 -50.00 1.96
C THR A 243 8.55 -50.62 1.27
N CYS A 244 8.84 -51.53 0.35
CA CYS A 244 7.93 -52.41 -0.39
C CYS A 244 7.43 -53.62 0.44
N THR A 245 6.55 -54.40 -0.19
CA THR A 245 6.04 -55.77 0.13
C THR A 245 4.87 -55.80 1.14
N GLY A 246 3.79 -56.58 0.96
CA GLY A 246 3.37 -57.55 -0.06
C GLY A 246 2.06 -58.22 0.41
N TRP A 247 1.33 -58.80 -0.55
CA TRP A 247 0.01 -59.46 -0.49
C TRP A 247 -1.22 -58.55 -0.41
#